data_AF-A0A833M9N1-F1
#
_entry.id   AF-A0A833M9N1-F1
#
_cell.length_a   1.000
_cell.length_b   1.000
_cell.length_c   1.000
_cell.angle_alpha   90.00
_cell.angle_beta   90.00
_cell.angle_gamma   90.00
#
_symmetry.space_group_name_H-M   'P 1'
#
loop_
_entity.id
_entity.type
_entity.pdbx_description
1 polymer ?
#
loop_
_entity_poly.entity_id
_entity_poly.type
_entity_poly.pdbx_seq_one_letter_code
_entity_poly.pdbx_strand_id
1 'polypeptide(L)'
;MRRAVDTNILVRTFVDEGTEECRLALKAMASGNVFVPATVILEAVWVMESIYNASRSTISDLLARLLGMENVEVDRFDAVAEALEAYSRGFDFADALHLFTSPECDGFLTFDMPFLRRAKRHNLRLPVIRPS
;
A
#
# COMPACT_ATOMS: atom_id res chain seq x y z
N MET A 1 -8.41 -22.66 -4.88
CA MET A 1 -9.36 -21.53 -4.74
C MET A 1 -8.69 -20.46 -3.90
N ARG A 2 -8.72 -19.19 -4.32
CA ARG A 2 -8.12 -18.07 -3.57
C ARG A 2 -9.15 -17.43 -2.64
N ARG A 3 -8.71 -16.91 -1.50
CA ARG A 3 -9.54 -16.18 -0.52
C ARG A 3 -9.08 -14.73 -0.46
N ALA A 4 -10.00 -13.78 -0.62
CA ALA A 4 -9.70 -12.38 -0.39
C ALA A 4 -9.66 -12.09 1.12
N VAL A 5 -8.84 -11.14 1.54
CA VAL A 5 -8.81 -10.64 2.92
C VAL A 5 -9.26 -9.19 2.99
N ASP A 6 -9.74 -8.82 4.17
CA ASP A 6 -10.14 -7.46 4.53
C ASP A 6 -9.01 -6.77 5.32
N THR A 7 -9.10 -5.45 5.46
CA THR A 7 -8.13 -4.60 6.16
C THR A 7 -7.91 -5.05 7.60
N ASN A 8 -8.96 -5.48 8.29
CA ASN A 8 -8.83 -5.97 9.67
C ASN A 8 -7.97 -7.23 9.79
N ILE A 9 -8.00 -8.15 8.82
CA ILE A 9 -7.14 -9.34 8.81
C ILE A 9 -5.70 -8.90 8.56
N LEU A 10 -5.48 -8.04 7.56
CA LEU A 10 -4.14 -7.58 7.21
C LEU A 10 -3.48 -6.82 8.37
N VAL A 11 -4.17 -5.84 8.97
CA VAL A 11 -3.66 -5.07 10.11
C VAL A 11 -3.34 -5.97 11.30
N ARG A 12 -4.15 -6.99 11.58
CA ARG A 12 -3.95 -7.92 12.71
C ARG A 12 -2.77 -8.88 12.48
N THR A 13 -2.28 -8.99 11.24
CA THR A 13 -1.02 -9.68 10.95
C THR A 13 0.20 -8.79 11.06
N PHE A 14 0.01 -7.48 10.95
CA PHE A 14 1.07 -6.47 11.01
C PHE A 14 1.31 -5.97 12.43
N VAL A 15 0.26 -5.86 13.22
CA VAL A 15 0.29 -5.46 14.62
C VAL A 15 -0.12 -6.66 15.45
N ASP A 16 0.84 -7.20 16.20
CA ASP A 16 0.58 -8.27 17.16
C ASP A 16 0.31 -7.67 18.55
N GLU A 17 -0.97 -7.66 18.93
CA GLU A 17 -1.42 -7.22 20.26
C GLU A 17 -1.65 -8.41 21.21
N GLY A 18 -1.27 -9.63 20.81
CA GLY A 18 -1.44 -10.85 21.59
C GLY A 18 -2.88 -11.35 21.68
N THR A 19 -3.79 -10.86 20.82
CA THR A 19 -5.20 -11.25 20.80
C THR A 19 -5.45 -12.54 20.02
N GLU A 20 -6.60 -13.16 20.27
CA GLU A 20 -7.04 -14.32 19.48
C GLU A 20 -7.25 -13.93 18.01
N GLU A 21 -7.73 -12.71 17.72
CA GLU A 21 -7.84 -12.24 16.34
C GLU A 21 -6.47 -12.17 15.63
N CYS A 22 -5.40 -11.71 16.28
CA CYS A 22 -4.04 -11.71 15.72
C CYS A 22 -3.61 -13.13 15.33
N ARG A 23 -3.81 -14.09 16.23
CA ARG A 23 -3.48 -15.51 15.98
C ARG A 23 -4.27 -16.08 14.81
N LEU A 24 -5.57 -15.79 14.73
CA LEU A 24 -6.43 -16.24 13.65
C LEU A 24 -6.08 -15.58 12.31
N ALA A 25 -5.75 -14.29 12.31
CA ALA A 25 -5.33 -13.56 11.12
C ALA A 25 -4.00 -14.10 10.56
N LEU A 26 -3.00 -14.33 11.42
CA LEU A 26 -1.72 -14.94 11.01
C LEU A 26 -1.94 -16.32 10.39
N LYS A 27 -2.78 -17.16 11.01
CA LYS A 27 -3.14 -18.47 10.45
C LYS A 27 -3.86 -18.35 9.10
N ALA A 28 -4.74 -17.36 8.95
CA ALA A 28 -5.46 -17.12 7.71
C ALA A 28 -4.51 -16.68 6.59
N MET A 29 -3.56 -15.80 6.88
CA MET A 29 -2.56 -15.31 5.93
C MET A 29 -1.51 -16.36 5.55
N ALA A 30 -1.18 -17.29 6.45
CA ALA A 30 -0.19 -18.36 6.21
C ALA A 30 -0.76 -19.61 5.51
N SER A 31 -2.07 -19.68 5.29
CA SER A 31 -2.74 -20.87 4.77
C SER A 31 -3.32 -20.64 3.39
N GLY A 32 -2.99 -21.50 2.44
CA GLY A 32 -3.52 -21.48 1.07
C GLY A 32 -3.21 -20.18 0.32
N ASN A 33 -3.86 -19.98 -0.84
CA ASN A 33 -3.67 -18.79 -1.66
C ASN A 33 -4.55 -17.65 -1.14
N VAL A 34 -3.92 -16.54 -0.78
CA VAL A 34 -4.56 -15.34 -0.25
C VAL A 34 -4.49 -14.25 -1.30
N PHE A 35 -5.60 -13.58 -1.54
CA PHE A 35 -5.67 -12.41 -2.41
C PHE A 35 -5.81 -11.14 -1.57
N VAL A 36 -4.98 -10.15 -1.81
CA VAL A 36 -5.01 -8.86 -1.09
C VAL A 36 -5.36 -7.75 -2.10
N PRO A 37 -6.57 -7.17 -2.01
CA PRO A 37 -6.94 -6.02 -2.84
C PRO A 37 -6.02 -4.82 -2.59
N ALA A 38 -5.74 -4.02 -3.63
CA ALA A 38 -4.92 -2.82 -3.49
C ALA A 38 -5.57 -1.80 -2.53
N THR A 39 -6.91 -1.77 -2.48
CA THR A 39 -7.67 -0.93 -1.55
C THR A 39 -7.50 -1.36 -0.09
N VAL A 40 -7.31 -2.66 0.17
CA VAL A 40 -7.05 -3.20 1.51
C VAL A 40 -5.65 -2.81 1.97
N ILE A 41 -4.66 -2.79 1.06
CA ILE A 41 -3.32 -2.27 1.36
C ILE A 41 -3.37 -0.76 1.63
N LEU A 42 -4.08 -0.01 0.79
CA LEU A 42 -4.28 1.43 0.97
C LEU A 42 -4.86 1.77 2.34
N GLU A 43 -5.96 1.11 2.71
CA GLU A 43 -6.60 1.32 4.01
C GLU A 43 -5.71 0.84 5.16
N ALA A 44 -5.00 -0.29 5.02
CA ALA A 44 -4.08 -0.77 6.03
C ALA A 44 -2.95 0.23 6.31
N VAL A 45 -2.35 0.83 5.27
CA VAL A 45 -1.33 1.89 5.46
C VAL A 45 -1.93 3.05 6.23
N TRP A 46 -3.11 3.54 5.83
CA TRP A 46 -3.78 4.63 6.53
C TRP A 46 -4.08 4.31 8.01
N VAL A 47 -4.57 3.09 8.31
CA VAL A 47 -4.82 2.62 9.68
C VAL A 47 -3.51 2.57 10.48
N MET A 48 -2.46 2.02 9.89
CA MET A 48 -1.15 1.90 10.55
C MET A 48 -0.55 3.26 10.88
N GLU A 49 -0.64 4.24 9.97
CA GLU A 49 -0.16 5.60 10.21
C GLU A 49 -1.05 6.36 11.21
N SER A 50 -2.36 6.34 11.00
CA SER A 50 -3.29 7.25 11.72
C SER A 50 -3.70 6.72 13.10
N ILE A 51 -3.85 5.40 13.24
CA ILE A 51 -4.35 4.78 14.47
C ILE A 51 -3.19 4.22 15.28
N TYR A 52 -2.30 3.47 14.64
CA TYR A 52 -1.17 2.83 15.34
C TYR A 52 0.08 3.71 15.41
N ASN A 53 0.09 4.89 14.77
CA ASN A 53 1.26 5.80 14.69
C ASN A 53 2.54 5.06 14.25
N ALA A 54 2.39 4.04 13.40
CA ALA A 54 3.50 3.24 12.92
C ALA A 54 4.39 4.11 12.03
N SER A 55 5.70 3.92 12.15
CA SER A 55 6.64 4.66 11.30
C SER A 55 6.57 4.17 9.86
N ARG A 56 6.88 5.07 8.92
CA ARG A 56 7.03 4.74 7.50
C ARG A 56 7.98 3.57 7.25
N SER A 57 9.07 3.46 8.02
CA SER A 57 10.01 2.34 7.88
C SER A 57 9.35 1.02 8.28
N THR A 58 8.64 0.99 9.41
CA THR A 58 7.91 -0.21 9.87
C THR A 58 6.86 -0.63 8.84
N ILE A 59 6.07 0.30 8.33
CA ILE A 59 5.07 0.03 7.30
C ILE A 59 5.73 -0.49 6.03
N SER A 60 6.85 0.11 5.62
CA SER A 60 7.56 -0.30 4.40
C SER A 60 8.10 -1.73 4.51
N ASP A 61 8.68 -2.09 5.66
CA ASP A 61 9.20 -3.42 5.91
C ASP A 61 8.08 -4.48 5.93
N LEU A 62 6.92 -4.15 6.52
CA LEU A 62 5.76 -5.04 6.56
C LEU A 62 5.16 -5.27 5.17
N LEU A 63 5.01 -4.22 4.38
CA LEU A 63 4.53 -4.34 3.00
C LEU A 63 5.53 -5.07 2.10
N ALA A 64 6.83 -4.84 2.26
CA ALA A 64 7.85 -5.57 1.52
C ALA A 64 7.80 -7.08 1.82
N ARG A 65 7.58 -7.44 3.09
CA ARG A 65 7.36 -8.84 3.48
C ARG A 65 6.10 -9.42 2.86
N LEU A 66 4.98 -8.68 2.88
CA LEU A 66 3.72 -9.09 2.25
C LEU A 66 3.90 -9.38 0.75
N LEU A 67 4.55 -8.46 0.02
CA LEU A 67 4.81 -8.60 -1.42
C LEU A 67 5.77 -9.76 -1.75
N GLY A 68 6.58 -10.20 -0.79
CA GLY A 68 7.49 -11.34 -0.93
C GLY A 68 6.88 -12.69 -0.54
N MET A 69 5.63 -12.76 -0.07
CA MET A 69 5.01 -14.02 0.34
C MET A 69 4.55 -14.83 -0.87
N GLU A 70 5.08 -16.06 -1.02
CA GLU A 70 4.77 -16.94 -2.15
C GLU A 70 3.28 -17.30 -2.28
N ASN A 71 2.55 -17.32 -1.16
CA ASN A 71 1.13 -17.68 -1.12
C ASN A 71 0.19 -16.47 -1.19
N VAL A 72 0.72 -15.26 -1.35
CA VAL A 72 -0.05 -14.01 -1.41
C VAL A 72 -0.03 -13.45 -2.83
N GLU A 73 -1.22 -13.28 -3.39
CA GLU A 73 -1.46 -12.57 -4.65
C GLU A 73 -1.97 -11.16 -4.33
N VAL A 74 -1.25 -10.12 -4.76
CA VAL A 74 -1.65 -8.72 -4.55
C VAL A 74 -2.28 -8.16 -5.83
N ASP A 75 -3.44 -7.53 -5.70
CA ASP A 75 -4.04 -6.79 -6.81
C ASP A 75 -3.14 -5.62 -7.23
N ARG A 76 -2.99 -5.42 -8.55
CA ARG A 76 -2.12 -4.39 -9.13
C ARG A 76 -0.70 -4.42 -8.52
N PHE A 77 -0.11 -5.61 -8.40
CA PHE A 77 1.19 -5.84 -7.76
C PHE A 77 2.25 -4.79 -8.14
N ASP A 78 2.46 -4.54 -9.45
CA ASP A 78 3.46 -3.58 -9.92
C ASP A 78 3.19 -2.16 -9.40
N ALA A 79 1.93 -1.71 -9.45
CA ALA A 79 1.55 -0.39 -8.94
C ALA A 79 1.71 -0.27 -7.42
N VAL A 80 1.42 -1.33 -6.67
CA VAL A 80 1.65 -1.39 -5.21
C VAL A 80 3.14 -1.37 -4.89
N ALA A 81 3.96 -2.09 -5.65
CA ALA A 81 5.41 -2.11 -5.48
C ALA A 81 6.03 -0.74 -5.80
N GLU A 82 5.61 -0.09 -6.88
CA GLU A 82 6.04 1.28 -7.22
C GLU A 82 5.57 2.30 -6.17
N ALA A 83 4.34 2.15 -5.66
CA ALA A 83 3.82 2.99 -4.59
C ALA A 83 4.61 2.83 -3.30
N LEU A 84 4.99 1.61 -2.94
CA LEU A 84 5.85 1.31 -1.78
C LEU A 84 7.23 1.95 -1.93
N GLU A 85 7.83 1.86 -3.13
CA GLU A 85 9.11 2.52 -3.40
C GLU A 85 9.01 4.04 -3.28
N ALA A 86 7.97 4.65 -3.86
CA ALA A 86 7.73 6.09 -3.74
C ALA A 86 7.45 6.51 -2.28
N TYR A 87 6.67 5.73 -1.56
CA TYR A 87 6.38 5.94 -0.14
C TYR A 87 7.67 5.96 0.69
N SER A 88 8.59 5.03 0.45
CA SER A 88 9.92 5.02 1.11
C SER A 88 10.75 6.28 0.85
N ARG A 89 10.55 6.93 -0.31
CA ARG A 89 11.17 8.20 -0.71
C ARG A 89 10.41 9.44 -0.21
N GLY A 90 9.38 9.23 0.62
CA GLY A 90 8.64 10.27 1.33
C GLY A 90 7.42 10.82 0.60
N PHE A 91 6.89 10.11 -0.39
CA PHE A 91 5.53 10.34 -0.88
C PHE A 91 4.51 9.87 0.16
N ASP A 92 3.29 10.40 0.06
CA ASP A 92 2.12 9.76 0.67
C ASP A 92 1.80 8.47 -0.11
N PHE A 93 1.40 7.40 0.59
CA PHE A 93 1.15 6.12 -0.07
C PHE A 93 -0.09 6.16 -0.96
N ALA A 94 -1.15 6.86 -0.55
CA ALA A 94 -2.38 6.98 -1.33
C ALA A 94 -2.13 7.73 -2.64
N ASP A 95 -1.46 8.90 -2.56
CA ASP A 95 -1.08 9.67 -3.74
C ASP A 95 -0.24 8.84 -4.72
N ALA A 96 0.73 8.09 -4.20
CA ALA A 96 1.57 7.23 -5.02
C ALA A 96 0.75 6.09 -5.66
N LEU A 97 -0.11 5.41 -4.90
CA LEU A 97 -0.93 4.32 -5.43
C LEU A 97 -1.91 4.81 -6.50
N HIS A 98 -2.59 5.94 -6.29
CA HIS A 98 -3.46 6.54 -7.31
C HIS A 98 -2.70 6.85 -8.60
N LEU A 99 -1.47 7.35 -8.49
CA LEU A 99 -0.61 7.64 -9.64
C LEU A 99 -0.27 6.36 -10.41
N PHE A 100 0.27 5.34 -9.73
CA PHE A 100 0.78 4.13 -10.38
C PHE A 100 -0.33 3.19 -10.85
N THR A 101 -1.57 3.37 -10.36
CA THR A 101 -2.75 2.68 -10.89
C THR A 101 -3.35 3.34 -12.14
N SER A 102 -2.78 4.46 -12.60
CA SER A 102 -3.25 5.22 -13.77
C SER A 102 -2.26 5.21 -14.97
N PRO A 103 -1.58 4.10 -15.31
CA PRO A 103 -0.46 4.12 -16.26
C PRO A 103 -0.84 4.46 -17.71
N GLU A 104 -2.12 4.34 -18.06
CA GLU A 104 -2.65 4.61 -19.40
C GLU A 104 -3.06 6.07 -19.61
N CYS A 105 -3.00 6.90 -18.56
CA CYS A 105 -3.32 8.31 -18.63
C CYS A 105 -2.15 9.14 -19.20
N ASP A 106 -2.45 10.33 -19.70
CA ASP A 106 -1.49 11.32 -20.19
C ASP A 106 -1.03 12.31 -19.09
N GLY A 107 -1.75 12.37 -17.97
CA GLY A 107 -1.36 13.08 -16.77
C GLY A 107 -2.21 12.75 -15.55
N PHE A 108 -1.66 12.99 -14.36
CA PHE A 108 -2.37 12.86 -13.09
C PHE A 108 -2.70 14.25 -12.54
N LEU A 109 -3.98 14.57 -12.49
CA LEU A 109 -4.46 15.89 -12.08
C LEU A 109 -4.61 15.97 -10.56
N THR A 110 -4.00 16.97 -9.93
CA THR A 110 -4.17 17.22 -8.49
C THR A 110 -4.03 18.70 -8.13
N PHE A 111 -4.69 19.10 -7.04
CA PHE A 111 -4.47 20.41 -6.39
C PHE A 111 -3.47 20.32 -5.23
N ASP A 112 -2.97 19.12 -4.89
CA ASP A 112 -1.97 18.91 -3.85
C ASP A 112 -0.60 19.44 -4.29
N MET A 113 -0.27 20.63 -3.79
CA MET A 113 1.00 21.30 -4.07
C MET A 113 2.23 20.55 -3.52
N PRO A 114 2.23 20.02 -2.28
CA PRO A 114 3.26 19.10 -1.81
C PRO A 114 3.54 17.92 -2.76
N PHE A 115 2.50 17.21 -3.21
CA PHE A 115 2.62 16.07 -4.12
C PHE A 115 3.19 16.49 -5.47
N LEU A 116 2.66 17.55 -6.08
CA LEU A 116 3.19 18.14 -7.33
C LEU A 116 4.69 18.44 -7.25
N ARG A 117 5.14 19.10 -6.17
CA ARG A 117 6.56 19.44 -5.99
C ARG A 117 7.43 18.19 -5.83
N ARG A 118 6.91 17.16 -5.18
CA ARG A 118 7.64 15.90 -4.98
C ARG A 118 7.73 15.10 -6.27
N ALA A 119 6.63 14.94 -7.00
CA ALA A 119 6.59 14.28 -8.29
C ALA A 119 7.63 14.87 -9.28
N LYS A 120 7.72 16.20 -9.34
CA LYS A 120 8.72 16.90 -10.17
C LYS A 120 10.17 16.59 -9.80
N ARG A 121 10.47 16.33 -8.52
CA ARG A 121 11.83 16.00 -8.05
C ARG A 121 12.25 14.57 -8.41
N HIS A 122 11.30 13.66 -8.58
CA HIS A 122 11.57 12.23 -8.79
C HIS A 122 11.37 11.76 -10.24
N ASN A 123 11.12 12.69 -11.18
CA ASN A 123 10.96 12.41 -12.62
C ASN A 123 10.04 11.21 -12.92
N LEU A 124 8.84 11.22 -12.31
CA LEU A 124 7.87 10.14 -12.46
C LEU A 124 7.39 10.04 -13.91
N ARG A 125 7.07 8.82 -14.36
CA ARG A 125 6.64 8.52 -15.74
C ARG A 125 5.37 9.28 -16.13
N LEU A 126 4.36 9.26 -15.27
CA LEU A 126 3.10 9.97 -15.47
C LEU A 126 3.26 11.40 -14.91
N PRO A 127 3.16 12.46 -15.73
CA PRO A 127 3.30 13.82 -15.23
C PRO A 127 2.17 14.15 -14.26
N VAL A 128 2.52 14.69 -13.09
CA VAL A 128 1.57 15.21 -12.11
C VAL A 128 1.34 16.71 -12.41
N ILE A 129 0.10 17.07 -12.67
CA ILE A 129 -0.28 18.36 -13.26
C ILE A 129 -1.33 19.04 -12.37
N ARG A 130 -1.20 20.36 -12.20
CA ARG A 130 -2.26 21.18 -11.61
C ARG A 130 -3.19 21.67 -12.72
N PRO A 131 -4.50 21.40 -12.68
CA PRO A 131 -5.46 21.98 -13.62
C PRO A 131 -5.42 23.52 -13.57
N SER A 132 -5.57 24.15 -14.75
CA SER A 132 -5.63 25.61 -14.93
C SER A 132 -7.00 26.18 -14.61
#